data_AF-A0A7Y5TGT0-F1
#
_entry.id   AF-A0A7Y5TGT0-F1
#
_cell.length_a   1.000
_cell.length_b   1.000
_cell.length_c   1.000
_cell.angle_alpha   90.00
_cell.angle_beta   90.00
_cell.angle_gamma   90.00
#
_symmetry.space_group_name_H-M   'P 1'
#
loop_
_entity.id
_entity.type
_entity.pdbx_description
1 polymer ?
#
loop_
_entity_poly.entity_id
_entity_poly.type
_entity_poly.pdbx_seq_one_letter_code
_entity_poly.pdbx_strand_id
1 'polypeptide(L)'
;ADNVSFVTTMVDRITPRTTDDDRAVVRELTGFDDVAVVPTEPFSEWVLAGDFPGGRPAWDAAGALVVDDVRPFERRKLWLLNGSHSLMAYAASILGHETVADAITDPVVRSWVEEWWDAAGPHLDLPADDVTAYRGALLDRYRNPGIRHLLAQIAADGSQKVPIRAVPVIRAELERGVAAPGATRLVAAWVAHLRGLGAPVTDARADEVTALATGTVEEAVRHTLAWLDLDDERLVAVVTQQVHDLEARSR
;
A
#
# COMPACT_ATOMS: atom_id res chain seq x y z
N ALA A 1 17.07 -20.19 -25.83
CA ALA A 1 17.14 -19.21 -24.73
C ALA A 1 17.50 -19.94 -23.44
N ASP A 2 18.47 -20.86 -23.50
CA ASP A 2 18.48 -22.06 -22.62
C ASP A 2 19.52 -21.97 -21.50
N ASN A 3 20.20 -20.82 -21.39
CA ASN A 3 21.29 -20.58 -20.44
C ASN A 3 20.97 -19.49 -19.41
N VAL A 4 19.79 -18.88 -19.50
CA VAL A 4 19.38 -17.75 -18.66
C VAL A 4 18.14 -18.15 -17.88
N SER A 5 18.17 -17.92 -16.56
CA SER A 5 17.01 -18.06 -15.69
C SER A 5 16.51 -16.68 -15.27
N PHE A 6 15.20 -16.55 -15.11
CA PHE A 6 14.53 -15.37 -14.56
C PHE A 6 13.95 -15.75 -13.21
N VAL A 7 14.59 -15.28 -12.14
CA VAL A 7 14.15 -15.52 -10.77
C VAL A 7 13.16 -14.43 -10.37
N THR A 8 11.97 -14.85 -9.94
CA THR A 8 10.94 -13.95 -9.43
C THR A 8 11.13 -13.78 -7.92
N THR A 9 10.90 -12.58 -7.39
CA THR A 9 11.14 -12.29 -5.97
C THR A 9 10.07 -11.41 -5.36
N MET A 10 9.69 -11.75 -4.13
CA MET A 10 9.04 -10.83 -3.21
C MET A 10 10.11 -10.24 -2.28
N VAL A 11 10.22 -8.92 -2.23
CA VAL A 11 11.14 -8.19 -1.35
C VAL A 11 10.34 -7.26 -0.44
N ASP A 12 10.58 -7.25 0.86
CA ASP A 12 9.88 -6.35 1.79
C ASP A 12 10.81 -5.80 2.88
N ARG A 13 10.98 -4.48 2.87
CA ARG A 13 11.63 -3.69 3.93
C ARG A 13 11.29 -2.22 3.75
N ILE A 14 10.60 -1.62 4.71
CA ILE A 14 10.31 -0.19 4.70
C ILE A 14 11.65 0.56 4.83
N THR A 15 11.92 1.36 3.80
CA THR A 15 13.17 2.11 3.62
C THR A 15 12.80 3.53 3.19
N PRO A 16 12.57 4.46 4.14
CA PRO A 16 12.25 5.84 3.82
C PRO A 16 13.37 6.53 3.05
N ARG A 17 13.05 7.66 2.43
CA ARG A 17 14.07 8.55 1.86
C ARG A 17 14.95 9.12 2.97
N THR A 18 16.26 8.96 2.85
CA THR A 18 17.26 9.54 3.76
C THR A 18 17.13 11.05 3.84
N THR A 19 17.17 11.57 5.07
CA THR A 19 17.16 13.00 5.42
C THR A 19 18.49 13.43 6.06
N ASP A 20 18.68 14.73 6.25
CA ASP A 20 19.85 15.25 6.97
C ASP A 20 19.83 14.88 8.46
N ASP A 21 18.63 14.75 9.05
CA ASP A 21 18.46 14.28 10.42
C ASP A 21 18.93 12.83 10.57
N ASP A 22 18.63 11.95 9.60
CA ASP A 22 19.12 10.55 9.61
C ASP A 22 20.65 10.50 9.60
N ARG A 23 21.30 11.37 8.81
CA ARG A 23 22.77 11.47 8.75
C ARG A 23 23.34 11.96 10.07
N ALA A 24 22.71 12.97 10.67
CA ALA A 24 23.11 13.49 11.99
C ALA A 24 23.03 12.40 13.06
N VAL A 25 21.95 11.61 13.08
CA VAL A 25 21.78 10.47 13.99
C VAL A 25 22.89 9.42 13.79
N VAL A 26 23.20 9.03 12.55
CA VAL A 26 24.28 8.06 12.28
C VAL A 26 25.64 8.61 12.75
N ARG A 27 25.92 9.88 12.51
CA ARG A 27 27.15 10.53 12.96
C ARG A 27 27.25 10.54 14.49
N GLU A 28 26.16 10.83 15.19
CA GLU A 28 26.10 10.79 16.64
C GLU A 28 26.36 9.37 17.18
N LEU A 29 25.70 8.36 16.59
CA LEU A 29 25.78 6.97 17.06
C LEU A 29 27.12 6.29 16.74
N THR A 30 27.75 6.64 15.62
CA THR A 30 28.91 5.90 15.08
C THR A 30 30.20 6.71 15.05
N GLY A 31 30.12 8.04 15.13
CA GLY A 31 31.25 8.96 14.94
C GLY A 31 31.66 9.16 13.47
N PHE A 32 31.02 8.47 12.52
CA PHE A 32 31.34 8.57 11.10
C PHE A 32 30.41 9.52 10.35
N ASP A 33 30.99 10.33 9.46
CA ASP A 33 30.24 11.17 8.52
C ASP A 33 29.90 10.35 7.27
N ASP A 34 28.85 9.54 7.36
CA ASP A 34 28.44 8.64 6.27
C ASP A 34 27.54 9.37 5.26
N VAL A 35 28.04 9.52 4.03
CA VAL A 35 27.31 10.15 2.91
C VAL A 35 26.28 9.21 2.26
N ALA A 36 26.28 7.93 2.63
CA ALA A 36 25.44 6.89 2.04
C ALA A 36 24.48 6.23 3.04
N VAL A 37 24.06 6.95 4.09
CA VAL A 37 23.06 6.48 5.07
C VAL A 37 21.77 6.02 4.40
N VAL A 38 21.29 4.84 4.80
CA VAL A 38 19.99 4.27 4.40
C VAL A 38 19.23 3.86 5.66
N PRO A 39 18.26 4.67 6.13
CA PRO A 39 17.42 4.29 7.25
C PRO A 39 16.44 3.18 6.83
N THR A 40 16.27 2.18 7.68
CA THR A 40 15.37 1.05 7.42
C THR A 40 14.70 0.57 8.70
N GLU A 41 13.53 -0.02 8.58
CA GLU A 41 12.97 -0.78 9.70
C GLU A 41 13.81 -2.04 10.01
N PRO A 42 13.70 -2.62 11.23
CA PRO A 42 14.34 -3.88 11.57
C PRO A 42 13.81 -5.09 10.78
N PHE A 43 12.52 -5.08 10.42
CA PHE A 43 11.91 -6.15 9.64
C PHE A 43 12.51 -6.22 8.23
N SER A 44 12.77 -7.42 7.74
CA SER A 44 13.13 -7.67 6.35
C SER A 44 12.65 -9.04 5.93
N GLU A 45 12.09 -9.14 4.72
CA GLU A 45 11.67 -10.41 4.13
C GLU A 45 12.12 -10.46 2.67
N TRP A 46 12.66 -11.61 2.25
CA TRP A 46 13.05 -11.86 0.88
C TRP A 46 12.68 -13.29 0.50
N VAL A 47 11.79 -13.43 -0.48
CA VAL A 47 11.33 -14.71 -1.01
C VAL A 47 11.70 -14.78 -2.49
N LEU A 48 12.26 -15.90 -2.93
CA LEU A 48 12.73 -16.12 -4.30
C LEU A 48 12.17 -17.43 -4.84
N ALA A 49 11.77 -17.43 -6.11
CA ALA A 49 11.43 -18.64 -6.86
C ALA A 49 12.11 -18.62 -8.23
N GLY A 50 12.74 -19.74 -8.59
CA GLY A 50 13.39 -19.93 -9.88
C GLY A 50 14.73 -20.64 -9.77
N ASP A 51 15.29 -20.95 -10.93
CA ASP A 51 16.53 -21.71 -11.05
C ASP A 51 17.76 -20.79 -11.02
N PHE A 52 18.87 -21.33 -10.51
CA PHE A 52 20.16 -20.64 -10.46
C PHE A 52 21.21 -21.49 -11.18
N PRO A 53 21.25 -21.48 -12.53
CA PRO A 53 22.12 -22.37 -13.30
C PRO A 53 23.62 -22.12 -13.05
N GLY A 54 24.00 -20.89 -12.68
CA GLY A 54 25.36 -20.54 -12.24
C GLY A 54 25.61 -20.69 -10.74
N GLY A 55 24.66 -21.27 -10.00
CA GLY A 55 24.63 -21.27 -8.54
C GLY A 55 24.16 -19.93 -7.95
N ARG A 56 24.02 -19.90 -6.62
CA ARG A 56 23.67 -18.71 -5.84
C ARG A 56 24.38 -18.73 -4.48
N PRO A 57 24.56 -17.57 -3.83
CA PRO A 57 24.91 -17.53 -2.41
C PRO A 57 23.88 -18.27 -1.54
N ALA A 58 24.32 -18.70 -0.35
CA ALA A 58 23.46 -19.32 0.67
C ALA A 58 22.60 -18.26 1.41
N TRP A 59 21.77 -17.52 0.67
CA TRP A 59 20.90 -16.49 1.25
C TRP A 59 19.88 -17.04 2.25
N ASP A 60 19.54 -18.32 2.13
CA ASP A 60 18.71 -19.06 3.10
C ASP A 60 19.35 -19.13 4.49
N ALA A 61 20.68 -19.19 4.58
CA ALA A 61 21.40 -19.08 5.85
C ALA A 61 21.32 -17.68 6.47
N ALA A 62 20.96 -16.66 5.68
CA ALA A 62 20.71 -15.28 6.12
C ALA A 62 19.22 -14.95 6.25
N GLY A 63 18.32 -15.94 6.16
CA GLY A 63 16.88 -15.79 6.37
C GLY A 63 16.05 -15.58 5.09
N ALA A 64 16.64 -15.59 3.89
CA ALA A 64 15.85 -15.56 2.66
C ALA A 64 15.10 -16.89 2.45
N LEU A 65 13.90 -16.84 1.89
CA LEU A 65 13.12 -18.03 1.57
C LEU A 65 13.27 -18.36 0.09
N VAL A 66 13.68 -19.59 -0.21
CA VAL A 66 13.70 -20.11 -1.59
C VAL A 66 12.55 -21.10 -1.70
N VAL A 67 11.58 -20.77 -2.54
CA VAL A 67 10.31 -21.48 -2.67
C VAL A 67 10.03 -21.82 -4.13
N ASP A 68 9.07 -22.71 -4.37
CA ASP A 68 8.65 -23.05 -5.73
C ASP A 68 7.80 -21.95 -6.38
N ASP A 69 7.07 -21.18 -5.57
CA ASP A 69 6.18 -20.11 -6.03
C ASP A 69 6.13 -18.92 -5.07
N VAL A 70 6.52 -17.74 -5.55
CA VAL A 70 6.48 -16.48 -4.79
C VAL A 70 5.10 -15.82 -4.78
N ARG A 71 4.21 -16.18 -5.70
CA ARG A 71 2.94 -15.45 -5.93
C ARG A 71 2.06 -15.32 -4.67
N PRO A 72 1.94 -16.32 -3.79
CA PRO A 72 1.18 -16.17 -2.54
C PRO A 72 1.76 -15.09 -1.62
N PHE A 73 3.10 -15.02 -1.50
CA PHE A 73 3.80 -14.03 -0.68
C PHE A 73 3.73 -12.63 -1.29
N GLU A 74 3.90 -12.53 -2.60
CA GLU A 74 3.76 -11.27 -3.35
C GLU A 74 2.35 -10.72 -3.19
N ARG A 75 1.31 -11.55 -3.34
CA ARG A 75 -0.08 -11.13 -3.20
C ARG A 75 -0.40 -10.70 -1.77
N ARG A 76 0.06 -11.47 -0.76
CA ARG A 76 -0.07 -11.11 0.66
C ARG A 76 0.52 -9.73 0.93
N LYS A 77 1.76 -9.49 0.52
CA LYS A 77 2.42 -8.19 0.68
C LYS A 77 1.69 -7.10 -0.10
N LEU A 78 1.35 -7.36 -1.36
CA LEU A 78 0.74 -6.38 -2.25
C LEU A 78 -0.62 -5.90 -1.73
N TRP A 79 -1.42 -6.79 -1.14
CA TRP A 79 -2.75 -6.44 -0.66
C TRP A 79 -2.74 -5.98 0.79
N LEU A 80 -2.05 -6.69 1.69
CA LEU A 80 -2.09 -6.35 3.11
C LEU A 80 -1.18 -5.16 3.44
N LEU A 81 0.10 -5.17 3.03
CA LEU A 81 1.01 -4.04 3.27
C LEU A 81 0.72 -2.91 2.28
N ASN A 82 0.94 -3.15 1.00
CA ASN A 82 0.89 -2.09 -0.01
C ASN A 82 -0.52 -1.49 -0.18
N GLY A 83 -1.57 -2.31 -0.12
CA GLY A 83 -2.96 -1.83 -0.15
C GLY A 83 -3.29 -0.92 1.05
N SER A 84 -2.97 -1.36 2.27
CA SER A 84 -3.20 -0.53 3.47
C SER A 84 -2.33 0.74 3.49
N HIS A 85 -1.09 0.68 2.99
CA HIS A 85 -0.27 1.88 2.78
C HIS A 85 -0.94 2.89 1.85
N SER A 86 -1.48 2.46 0.71
CA SER A 86 -2.20 3.35 -0.20
C SER A 86 -3.46 3.92 0.44
N LEU A 87 -4.23 3.10 1.15
CA LEU A 87 -5.40 3.55 1.90
C LEU A 87 -5.03 4.64 2.91
N MET A 88 -4.03 4.41 3.76
CA MET A 88 -3.57 5.41 4.73
C MET A 88 -3.04 6.66 4.04
N ALA A 89 -2.23 6.51 2.99
CA ALA A 89 -1.62 7.63 2.27
C ALA A 89 -2.66 8.64 1.78
N TYR A 90 -3.79 8.16 1.26
CA TYR A 90 -4.87 9.04 0.81
C TYR A 90 -5.82 9.42 1.95
N ALA A 91 -6.37 8.45 2.68
CA ALA A 91 -7.44 8.72 3.66
C ALA A 91 -6.92 9.41 4.92
N ALA A 92 -5.79 8.98 5.46
CA ALA A 92 -5.27 9.53 6.71
C ALA A 92 -4.64 10.92 6.50
N SER A 93 -4.06 11.19 5.32
CA SER A 93 -3.57 12.54 5.01
C SER A 93 -4.71 13.55 4.89
N ILE A 94 -5.90 13.14 4.44
CA ILE A 94 -7.12 13.98 4.47
C ILE A 94 -7.52 14.34 5.91
N LEU A 95 -7.27 13.44 6.88
CA LEU A 95 -7.49 13.69 8.31
C LEU A 95 -6.36 14.49 8.97
N GLY A 96 -5.34 14.92 8.22
CA GLY A 96 -4.23 15.72 8.72
C GLY A 96 -3.04 14.93 9.29
N HIS A 97 -3.01 13.60 9.13
CA HIS A 97 -1.86 12.80 9.54
C HIS A 97 -0.69 12.94 8.56
N GLU A 98 0.53 13.02 9.06
CA GLU A 98 1.74 13.20 8.23
C GLU A 98 2.45 11.88 7.94
N THR A 99 2.54 11.00 8.95
CA THR A 99 3.28 9.73 8.86
C THR A 99 2.38 8.50 9.02
N VAL A 100 2.88 7.35 8.59
CA VAL A 100 2.22 6.05 8.84
C VAL A 100 2.02 5.77 10.34
N ALA A 101 2.99 6.16 11.18
CA ALA A 101 2.93 5.93 12.62
C ALA A 101 1.84 6.78 13.30
N ASP A 102 1.70 8.05 12.89
CA ASP A 102 0.61 8.92 13.36
C ASP A 102 -0.74 8.36 12.90
N ALA A 103 -0.83 8.03 11.61
CA ALA A 103 -2.04 7.52 10.99
C ALA A 103 -2.54 6.23 11.64
N ILE A 104 -1.69 5.21 11.84
CA ILE A 104 -2.14 3.92 12.39
C ILE A 104 -2.54 3.99 13.87
N THR A 105 -2.15 5.05 14.57
CA THR A 105 -2.50 5.30 15.98
C THR A 105 -3.88 5.94 16.12
N ASP A 106 -4.39 6.59 15.07
CA ASP A 106 -5.78 7.07 15.02
C ASP A 106 -6.75 5.88 14.94
N PRO A 107 -7.68 5.72 15.90
CA PRO A 107 -8.64 4.62 15.91
C PRO A 107 -9.52 4.52 14.65
N VAL A 108 -9.83 5.65 14.00
CA VAL A 108 -10.64 5.71 12.78
C VAL A 108 -9.84 5.16 11.59
N VAL A 109 -8.60 5.60 11.44
CA VAL A 109 -7.72 5.08 10.39
C VAL A 109 -7.41 3.61 10.64
N ARG A 110 -7.18 3.24 11.91
CA ARG A 110 -6.94 1.85 12.30
C ARG A 110 -8.10 0.94 11.89
N SER A 111 -9.35 1.36 12.15
CA SER A 111 -10.52 0.58 11.77
C SER A 111 -10.63 0.44 10.25
N TRP A 112 -10.32 1.49 9.47
CA TRP A 112 -10.32 1.40 8.01
C TRP A 112 -9.25 0.44 7.47
N VAL A 113 -8.07 0.40 8.08
CA VAL A 113 -7.02 -0.57 7.73
C VAL A 113 -7.47 -2.00 8.04
N GLU A 114 -8.11 -2.22 9.19
CA GLU A 114 -8.67 -3.53 9.55
C GLU A 114 -9.78 -3.96 8.59
N GLU A 115 -10.72 -3.08 8.25
CA GLU A 115 -11.78 -3.34 7.27
C GLU A 115 -11.21 -3.67 5.88
N TRP A 116 -10.16 -2.97 5.45
CA TRP A 116 -9.44 -3.29 4.21
C TRP A 116 -8.82 -4.69 4.28
N TRP A 117 -8.15 -5.00 5.38
CA TRP A 117 -7.57 -6.31 5.58
C TRP A 117 -8.63 -7.41 5.60
N ASP A 118 -9.77 -7.20 6.26
CA ASP A 118 -10.89 -8.14 6.31
C ASP A 118 -11.48 -8.43 4.92
N ALA A 119 -11.50 -7.44 4.03
CA ALA A 119 -11.89 -7.65 2.65
C ALA A 119 -10.82 -8.40 1.84
N ALA A 120 -9.53 -8.08 2.02
CA ALA A 120 -8.45 -8.65 1.21
C ALA A 120 -8.00 -10.06 1.66
N GLY A 121 -7.97 -10.31 2.97
CA GLY A 121 -7.40 -11.50 3.59
C GLY A 121 -8.01 -12.83 3.14
N PRO A 122 -9.35 -12.96 3.04
CA PRO A 122 -10.00 -14.19 2.62
C PRO A 122 -9.64 -14.65 1.20
N HIS A 123 -9.10 -13.77 0.37
CA HIS A 123 -8.73 -14.04 -1.03
C HIS A 123 -7.26 -14.36 -1.23
N LEU A 124 -6.50 -14.49 -0.13
CA LEU A 124 -5.10 -14.89 -0.15
C LEU A 124 -4.98 -16.40 -0.12
N ASP A 125 -4.12 -16.95 -0.98
CA ASP A 125 -3.80 -18.38 -1.05
C ASP A 125 -2.82 -18.79 0.07
N LEU A 126 -3.15 -18.43 1.32
CA LEU A 126 -2.34 -18.70 2.52
C LEU A 126 -3.23 -19.13 3.69
N PRO A 127 -2.70 -19.90 4.66
CA PRO A 127 -3.40 -20.21 5.90
C PRO A 127 -3.87 -18.94 6.62
N ALA A 128 -5.07 -19.00 7.21
CA ALA A 128 -5.66 -17.85 7.92
C ALA A 128 -4.78 -17.37 9.10
N ASP A 129 -4.09 -18.29 9.77
CA ASP A 129 -3.16 -17.98 10.85
C ASP A 129 -1.94 -17.20 10.34
N ASP A 130 -1.42 -17.52 9.15
CA ASP A 130 -0.31 -16.79 8.52
C ASP A 130 -0.72 -15.37 8.13
N VAL A 131 -1.95 -15.21 7.62
CA VAL A 131 -2.53 -13.90 7.32
C VAL A 131 -2.69 -13.07 8.59
N THR A 132 -3.20 -13.69 9.66
CA THR A 132 -3.39 -13.03 10.97
C THR A 132 -2.06 -12.60 11.58
N ALA A 133 -1.06 -13.49 11.58
CA ALA A 133 0.28 -13.19 12.05
C ALA A 133 0.92 -12.05 11.25
N TYR A 134 0.76 -12.05 9.93
CA TYR A 134 1.29 -10.98 9.08
C TYR A 134 0.61 -9.64 9.36
N ARG A 135 -0.72 -9.59 9.57
CA ARG A 135 -1.43 -8.36 9.99
C ARG A 135 -0.91 -7.82 11.33
N GLY A 136 -0.63 -8.71 12.29
CA GLY A 136 -0.01 -8.34 13.57
C GLY A 136 1.39 -7.74 13.39
N ALA A 137 2.23 -8.38 12.57
CA ALA A 137 3.55 -7.86 12.24
C ALA A 137 3.47 -6.49 11.53
N LEU A 138 2.54 -6.30 10.60
CA LEU A 138 2.31 -5.00 9.94
C LEU A 138 1.94 -3.91 10.93
N LEU A 139 1.11 -4.24 11.91
CA LEU A 139 0.73 -3.32 12.98
C LEU A 139 1.93 -2.81 13.77
N ASP A 140 2.79 -3.73 14.20
CA ASP A 140 4.00 -3.39 14.96
C ASP A 140 4.96 -2.55 14.11
N ARG A 141 5.08 -2.89 12.81
CA ARG A 141 5.89 -2.14 11.84
C ARG A 141 5.37 -0.72 11.62
N TYR A 142 4.06 -0.56 11.44
CA TYR A 142 3.45 0.75 11.22
C TYR A 142 3.56 1.66 12.44
N ARG A 143 3.55 1.10 13.65
CA ARG A 143 3.69 1.85 14.90
C ARG A 143 5.11 2.29 15.22
N ASN A 144 6.11 1.87 14.43
CA ASN A 144 7.51 2.18 14.72
C ASN A 144 7.80 3.68 14.53
N PRO A 145 7.99 4.46 15.61
CA PRO A 145 8.22 5.91 15.51
C PRO A 145 9.62 6.24 14.98
N GLY A 146 10.55 5.28 15.00
CA GLY A 146 11.89 5.45 14.44
C GLY A 146 11.91 5.48 12.91
N ILE A 147 10.76 5.23 12.25
CA ILE A 147 10.62 5.23 10.80
C ILE A 147 9.64 6.34 10.41
N ARG A 148 10.16 7.50 10.03
CA ARG A 148 9.35 8.63 9.55
C ARG A 148 8.88 8.39 8.10
N HIS A 149 7.99 7.42 7.90
CA HIS A 149 7.43 7.10 6.59
C HIS A 149 6.29 8.08 6.24
N LEU A 150 6.59 9.08 5.40
CA LEU A 150 5.65 10.15 5.05
C LEU A 150 4.53 9.63 4.14
N LEU A 151 3.28 9.93 4.49
CA LEU A 151 2.11 9.58 3.69
C LEU A 151 2.18 10.20 2.28
N ALA A 152 2.70 11.42 2.16
CA ALA A 152 2.87 12.09 0.86
C ALA A 152 3.84 11.34 -0.08
N GLN A 153 4.87 10.69 0.45
CA GLN A 153 5.79 9.86 -0.36
C GLN A 153 5.09 8.59 -0.85
N ILE A 154 4.23 8.00 -0.01
CA ILE A 154 3.49 6.80 -0.35
C ILE A 154 2.40 7.10 -1.39
N ALA A 155 1.75 8.27 -1.28
CA ALA A 155 0.65 8.72 -2.14
C ALA A 155 1.05 8.95 -3.60
N ALA A 156 2.35 9.16 -3.89
CA ALA A 156 2.81 9.39 -5.26
C ALA A 156 2.51 8.20 -6.20
N ASP A 157 2.33 8.46 -7.50
CA ASP A 157 2.11 7.44 -8.54
C ASP A 157 0.93 6.49 -8.24
N GLY A 158 -0.17 7.08 -7.77
CA GLY A 158 -1.43 6.37 -7.53
C GLY A 158 -1.97 5.65 -8.77
N SER A 159 -1.78 6.22 -9.96
CA SER A 159 -2.17 5.61 -11.24
C SER A 159 -1.51 4.26 -11.51
N GLN A 160 -0.33 4.01 -10.94
CA GLN A 160 0.38 2.74 -11.07
C GLN A 160 0.08 1.79 -9.90
N LYS A 161 -0.26 2.33 -8.73
CA LYS A 161 -0.45 1.58 -7.49
C LYS A 161 -1.88 1.10 -7.29
N VAL A 162 -2.87 1.97 -7.51
CA VAL A 162 -4.29 1.67 -7.23
C VAL A 162 -4.81 0.51 -8.07
N PRO A 163 -4.54 0.42 -9.40
CA PRO A 163 -5.03 -0.71 -10.20
C PRO A 163 -4.58 -2.08 -9.66
N ILE A 164 -3.31 -2.23 -9.31
CA ILE A 164 -2.77 -3.52 -8.87
C ILE A 164 -3.03 -3.84 -7.40
N ARG A 165 -3.28 -2.81 -6.56
CA ARG A 165 -3.51 -2.97 -5.11
C ARG A 165 -4.98 -3.11 -4.75
N ALA A 166 -5.87 -2.40 -5.44
CA ALA A 166 -7.28 -2.28 -5.08
C ALA A 166 -8.21 -3.15 -5.94
N VAL A 167 -8.05 -3.08 -7.27
CA VAL A 167 -9.00 -3.68 -8.22
C VAL A 167 -9.18 -5.19 -8.03
N PRO A 168 -8.12 -6.01 -7.85
CA PRO A 168 -8.29 -7.45 -7.63
C PRO A 168 -9.12 -7.79 -6.38
N VAL A 169 -8.93 -7.05 -5.28
CA VAL A 169 -9.67 -7.26 -4.03
C VAL A 169 -11.14 -6.87 -4.22
N ILE A 170 -11.40 -5.74 -4.87
CA ILE A 170 -12.77 -5.28 -5.16
C ILE A 170 -13.50 -6.29 -6.04
N ARG A 171 -12.86 -6.80 -7.10
CA ARG A 171 -13.44 -7.81 -7.98
C ARG A 171 -13.77 -9.11 -7.23
N ALA A 172 -12.87 -9.58 -6.38
CA ALA A 172 -13.10 -10.80 -5.60
C ALA A 172 -14.29 -10.65 -4.62
N GLU A 173 -14.50 -9.46 -4.05
CA GLU A 173 -15.69 -9.18 -3.24
C GLU A 173 -16.97 -9.08 -4.09
N LEU A 174 -16.89 -8.47 -5.28
CA LEU A 174 -18.02 -8.40 -6.20
C LEU A 174 -18.47 -9.77 -6.72
N GLU A 175 -17.54 -10.69 -6.95
CA GLU A 175 -17.81 -12.09 -7.29
C GLU A 175 -18.60 -12.81 -6.19
N ARG A 176 -18.41 -12.39 -4.92
CA ARG A 176 -19.23 -12.83 -3.78
C ARG A 176 -20.56 -12.07 -3.65
N GLY A 177 -20.84 -11.15 -4.57
CA GLY A 177 -22.05 -10.34 -4.58
C GLY A 177 -22.00 -9.09 -3.70
N VAL A 178 -20.84 -8.74 -3.13
CA VAL A 178 -20.70 -7.69 -2.11
C VAL A 178 -19.86 -6.52 -2.61
N ALA A 179 -20.39 -5.30 -2.50
CA ALA A 179 -19.61 -4.08 -2.64
C ALA A 179 -19.02 -3.70 -1.28
N ALA A 180 -17.98 -4.41 -0.84
CA ALA A 180 -17.45 -4.30 0.50
C ALA A 180 -16.93 -2.88 0.80
N PRO A 181 -17.45 -2.18 1.82
CA PRO A 181 -16.99 -0.83 2.17
C PRO A 181 -15.48 -0.78 2.46
N GLY A 182 -14.94 -1.79 3.13
CA GLY A 182 -13.50 -1.90 3.41
C GLY A 182 -12.63 -1.93 2.14
N ALA A 183 -13.05 -2.66 1.10
CA ALA A 183 -12.33 -2.75 -0.17
C ALA A 183 -12.42 -1.46 -1.00
N THR A 184 -13.57 -0.78 -0.97
CA THR A 184 -13.87 0.38 -1.82
C THR A 184 -13.31 1.69 -1.27
N ARG A 185 -13.04 1.78 0.03
CA ARG A 185 -12.56 3.03 0.66
C ARG A 185 -11.22 3.52 0.13
N LEU A 186 -10.33 2.60 -0.30
CA LEU A 186 -9.07 2.99 -0.95
C LEU A 186 -9.33 3.80 -2.23
N VAL A 187 -10.28 3.34 -3.06
CA VAL A 187 -10.66 4.05 -4.29
C VAL A 187 -11.35 5.37 -3.95
N ALA A 188 -12.26 5.40 -2.97
CA ALA A 188 -12.89 6.64 -2.52
C ALA A 188 -11.86 7.67 -2.03
N ALA A 189 -10.88 7.24 -1.23
CA ALA A 189 -9.82 8.10 -0.75
C ALA A 189 -8.93 8.61 -1.89
N TRP A 190 -8.64 7.76 -2.89
CA TRP A 190 -7.90 8.19 -4.07
C TRP A 190 -8.67 9.22 -4.91
N VAL A 191 -9.99 9.05 -5.09
CA VAL A 191 -10.85 10.06 -5.73
C VAL A 191 -10.78 11.39 -4.98
N ALA A 192 -10.97 11.38 -3.66
CA ALA A 192 -10.87 12.58 -2.83
C ALA A 192 -9.48 13.25 -2.93
N HIS A 193 -8.41 12.44 -2.98
CA HIS A 193 -7.04 12.92 -3.17
C HIS A 193 -6.84 13.59 -4.54
N LEU A 194 -7.34 12.98 -5.63
CA LEU A 194 -7.29 13.57 -6.98
C LEU A 194 -8.10 14.87 -7.09
N ARG A 195 -9.09 15.07 -6.20
CA ARG A 195 -9.85 16.33 -6.03
C ARG A 195 -9.10 17.37 -5.20
N GLY A 196 -7.86 17.09 -4.80
CA GLY A 196 -6.98 18.02 -4.10
C GLY A 196 -7.02 17.93 -2.57
N LEU A 197 -7.60 16.87 -1.99
CA LEU A 197 -7.60 16.67 -0.54
C LEU A 197 -6.38 15.87 -0.05
N GLY A 198 -5.94 16.16 1.18
CA GLY A 198 -4.83 15.46 1.82
C GLY A 198 -3.47 15.77 1.19
N ALA A 199 -2.67 14.73 0.97
CA ALA A 199 -1.34 14.87 0.37
C ALA A 199 -1.38 15.51 -1.05
N PRO A 200 -0.31 16.18 -1.50
CA PRO A 200 -0.23 16.71 -2.87
C PRO A 200 -0.28 15.59 -3.92
N VAL A 201 -1.01 15.81 -5.02
CA VAL A 201 -1.03 14.89 -6.15
C VAL A 201 0.30 14.94 -6.88
N THR A 202 1.06 13.85 -6.80
CA THR A 202 2.30 13.63 -7.56
C THR A 202 2.17 12.33 -8.31
N ASP A 203 2.04 12.36 -9.63
CA ASP A 203 1.79 11.16 -10.43
C ASP A 203 2.38 11.29 -11.83
N ALA A 204 3.01 10.24 -12.34
CA ALA A 204 3.51 10.20 -13.72
C ALA A 204 2.42 10.45 -14.79
N ARG A 205 1.15 10.20 -14.47
CA ARG A 205 -0.03 10.42 -15.33
C ARG A 205 -0.98 11.48 -14.74
N ALA A 206 -0.45 12.46 -13.99
CA ALA A 206 -1.23 13.44 -13.25
C ALA A 206 -2.35 14.12 -14.08
N ASP A 207 -2.04 14.61 -15.29
CA ASP A 207 -3.02 15.29 -16.16
C ASP A 207 -4.21 14.40 -16.50
N GLU A 208 -3.97 13.10 -16.71
CA GLU A 208 -5.01 12.14 -17.01
C GLU A 208 -5.86 11.81 -15.78
N VAL A 209 -5.22 11.44 -14.67
CA VAL A 209 -5.96 10.96 -13.49
C VAL A 209 -6.68 12.10 -12.75
N THR A 210 -6.15 13.32 -12.77
CA THR A 210 -6.86 14.48 -12.18
C THR A 210 -8.08 14.86 -13.00
N ALA A 211 -8.05 14.68 -14.33
CA ALA A 211 -9.22 14.90 -15.18
C ALA A 211 -10.40 13.97 -14.84
N LEU A 212 -10.13 12.73 -14.41
CA LEU A 212 -11.16 11.80 -13.93
C LEU A 212 -11.96 12.36 -12.75
N ALA A 213 -11.30 13.17 -11.91
CA ALA A 213 -11.84 13.64 -10.64
C ALA A 213 -12.62 14.97 -10.73
N THR A 214 -12.85 15.46 -11.95
CA THR A 214 -13.59 16.72 -12.22
C THR A 214 -15.11 16.53 -12.13
N GLY A 215 -15.85 17.64 -12.00
CA GLY A 215 -17.32 17.63 -11.89
C GLY A 215 -17.83 17.32 -10.48
N THR A 216 -19.06 16.82 -10.42
CA THR A 216 -19.69 16.32 -9.19
C THR A 216 -18.94 15.11 -8.65
N VAL A 217 -19.13 14.78 -7.36
CA VAL A 217 -18.50 13.60 -6.75
C VAL A 217 -18.93 12.32 -7.47
N GLU A 218 -20.21 12.19 -7.82
CA GLU A 218 -20.69 10.99 -8.52
C GLU A 218 -20.07 10.85 -9.92
N GLU A 219 -19.96 11.94 -10.69
CA GLU A 219 -19.29 11.92 -12.01
C GLU A 219 -17.83 11.50 -11.86
N ALA A 220 -17.11 12.09 -10.89
CA ALA A 220 -15.72 11.74 -10.60
C ALA A 220 -15.54 10.27 -10.23
N VAL A 221 -16.44 9.73 -9.41
CA VAL A 221 -16.46 8.31 -9.04
C VAL A 221 -16.71 7.43 -10.25
N ARG A 222 -17.70 7.76 -11.09
CA ARG A 222 -18.00 6.97 -12.31
C ARG A 222 -16.83 6.95 -13.28
N HIS A 223 -16.21 8.10 -13.56
CA HIS A 223 -15.02 8.16 -14.43
C HIS A 223 -13.86 7.35 -13.86
N THR A 224 -13.62 7.43 -12.56
CA THR A 224 -12.53 6.70 -11.90
C THR A 224 -12.78 5.20 -11.91
N LEU A 225 -14.01 4.75 -11.62
CA LEU A 225 -14.37 3.33 -11.67
C LEU A 225 -14.27 2.76 -13.09
N ALA A 226 -14.73 3.50 -14.10
CA ALA A 226 -14.58 3.10 -15.49
C ALA A 226 -13.10 3.00 -15.91
N TRP A 227 -12.26 3.95 -15.48
CA TRP A 227 -10.82 3.92 -15.73
C TRP A 227 -10.13 2.72 -15.05
N LEU A 228 -10.63 2.30 -13.89
CA LEU A 228 -10.18 1.10 -13.17
C LEU A 228 -10.79 -0.21 -13.69
N ASP A 229 -11.63 -0.16 -14.74
CA ASP A 229 -12.36 -1.31 -15.28
C ASP A 229 -13.23 -1.98 -14.18
N LEU A 230 -13.98 -1.14 -13.45
CA LEU A 230 -14.88 -1.47 -12.34
C LEU A 230 -16.30 -0.92 -12.56
N ASP A 231 -16.88 -1.15 -13.74
CA ASP A 231 -18.21 -0.68 -14.12
C ASP A 231 -19.34 -1.47 -13.42
N ASP A 232 -19.62 -1.14 -12.15
CA ASP A 232 -20.70 -1.72 -11.34
C ASP A 232 -21.43 -0.65 -10.52
N GLU A 233 -22.75 -0.51 -10.70
CA GLU A 233 -23.58 0.48 -9.99
C GLU A 233 -23.54 0.31 -8.46
N ARG A 234 -23.32 -0.91 -7.95
CA ARG A 234 -23.18 -1.14 -6.51
C ARG A 234 -21.95 -0.42 -5.95
N LEU A 235 -20.88 -0.33 -6.75
CA LEU A 235 -19.67 0.41 -6.36
C LEU A 235 -19.90 1.91 -6.38
N VAL A 236 -20.60 2.44 -7.39
CA VAL A 236 -20.83 3.89 -7.52
C VAL A 236 -21.46 4.46 -6.27
N ALA A 237 -22.55 3.85 -5.77
CA ALA A 237 -23.25 4.32 -4.59
C ALA A 237 -22.36 4.32 -3.33
N VAL A 238 -21.65 3.20 -3.09
CA VAL A 238 -20.79 3.05 -1.90
C VAL A 238 -19.59 3.99 -1.94
N VAL A 239 -18.90 4.07 -3.09
CA VAL A 239 -17.72 4.93 -3.25
C VAL A 239 -18.10 6.41 -3.16
N THR A 240 -19.22 6.82 -3.76
CA THR A 240 -19.72 8.21 -3.68
C THR A 240 -19.98 8.62 -2.23
N GLN A 241 -20.67 7.77 -1.45
CA GLN A 241 -20.91 8.04 -0.04
C GLN A 241 -19.59 8.16 0.75
N GLN A 242 -18.63 7.27 0.49
CA GLN A 242 -17.33 7.30 1.17
C GLN A 242 -16.51 8.56 0.83
N VAL A 243 -16.58 9.05 -0.41
CA VAL A 243 -15.94 10.32 -0.79
C VAL A 243 -16.56 11.47 0.00
N HIS A 244 -17.89 11.54 0.09
CA HIS A 244 -18.56 12.57 0.89
C HIS A 244 -18.21 12.48 2.39
N ASP A 245 -18.12 11.28 2.95
CA ASP A 245 -17.73 11.08 4.34
C ASP A 245 -16.29 11.58 4.59
N LEU A 246 -15.38 11.40 3.63
CA LEU A 246 -14.01 11.91 3.69
C LEU A 246 -13.96 13.43 3.53
N GLU A 247 -14.68 14.01 2.57
CA GLU A 247 -14.79 15.47 2.36
C GLU A 247 -15.39 16.18 3.59
N ALA A 248 -16.29 15.51 4.32
CA ALA A 248 -16.88 16.04 5.55
C ALA A 248 -15.88 16.05 6.71
N ARG A 249 -14.93 15.11 6.73
CA ARG A 249 -13.90 14.98 7.76
C ARG A 249 -12.66 15.84 7.51
N SER A 250 -12.52 16.40 6.31
CA SER A 250 -11.41 17.28 5.94
C SER A 250 -11.58 18.73 6.37
N ARG A 251 -12.71 19.08 7.01
CA ARG A 251 -13.08 20.43 7.46
C ARG A 251 -12.92 20.55 8.96
#